data_AF-A0A0M1LST3-F1
#
_entry.id   AF-A0A0M1LST3-F1
#
_cell.length_a   1.000
_cell.length_b   1.000
_cell.length_c   1.000
_cell.angle_alpha   90.00
_cell.angle_beta   90.00
_cell.angle_gamma   90.00
#
_symmetry.space_group_name_H-M   'P 1'
#
loop_
_entity.id
_entity.type
_entity.pdbx_description
1 polymer ?
#
loop_
_entity_poly.entity_id
_entity_poly.type
_entity_poly.pdbx_seq_one_letter_code
_entity_poly.pdbx_strand_id
1 'polypeptide(L)'
;MKKKFTTIIISAVILLNSVSSTIPVIAAPNNLSINEVIQNIQEYDSKIETNMDKLNKYKEQILEKENEIKANEQEVEIAKKNLEQKDELLSERLRNVHMDGGFEVTPLKYLEAFFTSGNIMDAVEKVQVISQMCKSDKKLVIEAKNAEQKLNDMQKKIEKENKELQKNKDEIEKNIKELEDQKKQLVEYVQENSDILVDSTSSIIPITLPSDISDEARAIIKEAQKYLGIPYLWGGTTPDGFDCSGLMQYVFNSQGIEIPRVSQDQQSFAEPINLSELKPGDLVFNKSSNSTHVGLYIGDDKYLHAPHTGDVVKISTLSTSNMKYAGRVLKVD
;
A
#
# COMPACT_ATOMS: atom_id res chain seq x y z
N MET A 1 -41.07 -8.89 -7.73
CA MET A 1 -39.64 -8.93 -8.06
C MET A 1 -38.83 -8.67 -6.79
N LYS A 2 -38.27 -9.72 -6.19
CA LYS A 2 -37.43 -9.65 -4.97
C LYS A 2 -35.99 -9.34 -5.37
N LYS A 3 -35.59 -8.07 -5.50
CA LYS A 3 -34.17 -7.71 -5.43
C LYS A 3 -33.81 -7.71 -3.95
N LYS A 4 -33.20 -8.80 -3.49
CA LYS A 4 -32.55 -8.86 -2.17
C LYS A 4 -31.56 -7.71 -2.12
N PHE A 5 -31.66 -6.85 -1.11
CA PHE A 5 -30.57 -5.95 -0.72
C PHE A 5 -29.38 -6.85 -0.42
N THR A 6 -28.46 -6.95 -1.39
CA THR A 6 -27.21 -7.68 -1.23
C THR A 6 -26.37 -6.85 -0.28
N THR A 7 -26.42 -7.24 0.99
CA THR A 7 -25.50 -6.83 2.03
C THR A 7 -24.09 -7.19 1.61
N ILE A 8 -23.39 -6.29 0.90
CA ILE A 8 -21.95 -6.37 0.74
C ILE A 8 -21.36 -5.74 2.00
N ILE A 9 -21.32 -6.53 3.07
CA ILE A 9 -20.53 -6.22 4.26
C ILE A 9 -19.21 -6.95 4.07
N ILE A 10 -18.19 -6.22 3.65
CA ILE A 10 -16.80 -6.65 3.79
C ILE A 10 -16.16 -5.65 4.74
N SER A 11 -16.25 -5.93 6.04
CA SER A 11 -15.50 -5.18 7.04
C SER A 11 -14.13 -5.82 7.18
N ALA A 12 -13.17 -5.37 6.37
CA ALA A 12 -11.77 -5.67 6.60
C ALA A 12 -11.30 -4.88 7.85
N VAL A 13 -11.22 -5.57 8.99
CA VAL A 13 -10.56 -5.03 10.18
C VAL A 13 -9.05 -5.02 9.91
N ILE A 14 -8.51 -3.86 9.56
CA ILE A 14 -7.07 -3.69 9.35
C ILE A 14 -6.49 -2.98 10.58
N LEU A 15 -5.60 -3.70 11.26
CA LEU A 15 -4.86 -3.21 12.44
C LEU A 15 -3.95 -2.04 12.04
N LEU A 16 -4.22 -0.86 12.62
CA LEU A 16 -3.37 0.32 12.56
C LEU A 16 -2.20 0.14 13.53
N ASN A 17 -1.02 -0.21 13.00
CA ASN A 17 0.22 -0.07 13.74
C ASN A 17 0.74 1.36 13.55
N SER A 18 0.55 2.20 14.56
CA SER A 18 1.17 3.52 14.64
C SER A 18 2.68 3.35 14.83
N VAL A 19 3.44 3.44 13.75
CA VAL A 19 4.90 3.40 13.81
C VAL A 19 5.41 4.81 14.10
N SER A 20 5.57 5.12 15.39
CA SER A 20 6.32 6.30 15.81
C SER A 20 7.81 5.97 15.70
N SER A 21 8.41 6.25 14.54
CA SER A 21 9.85 6.14 14.35
C SER A 21 10.48 7.50 14.56
N THR A 22 11.01 7.75 15.76
CA THR A 22 11.92 8.88 15.97
C THR A 22 13.16 8.63 15.13
N ILE A 23 13.37 9.46 14.11
CA ILE A 23 14.58 9.42 13.30
C ILE A 23 15.72 9.96 14.18
N PRO A 24 16.78 9.17 14.46
CA PRO A 24 17.95 9.72 15.11
C PRO A 24 18.58 10.76 14.16
N VAL A 25 18.65 12.01 14.63
CA VAL A 25 19.45 13.06 13.99
C VAL A 25 20.91 12.61 14.10
N ILE A 26 21.50 12.21 12.98
CA ILE A 26 22.91 11.83 12.94
C ILE A 26 23.74 13.11 13.09
N ALA A 27 24.76 13.06 13.94
CA ALA A 27 25.68 14.17 14.21
C ALA A 27 26.31 14.71 12.92
N ALA A 28 26.71 15.99 12.94
CA ALA A 28 27.34 16.67 11.80
C ALA A 28 28.46 15.80 11.17
N PRO A 29 28.54 15.72 9.82
CA PRO A 29 29.37 14.74 9.11
C PRO A 29 30.88 14.86 9.37
N ASN A 30 31.34 15.97 9.97
CA ASN A 30 32.75 16.30 10.19
C ASN A 30 33.55 15.30 11.08
N ASN A 31 32.88 14.37 11.77
CA ASN A 31 33.53 13.35 12.62
C ASN A 31 33.36 11.90 12.10
N LEU A 32 32.71 11.69 10.95
CA LEU A 32 32.45 10.36 10.38
C LEU A 32 33.41 10.06 9.23
N SER A 33 33.79 8.80 9.07
CA SER A 33 34.49 8.35 7.87
C SER A 33 33.55 8.36 6.66
N ILE A 34 34.09 8.52 5.45
CA ILE A 34 33.30 8.52 4.20
C ILE A 34 32.47 7.24 4.06
N ASN A 35 33.01 6.09 4.46
CA ASN A 35 32.28 4.82 4.42
C ASN A 35 31.08 4.80 5.37
N GLU A 36 31.18 5.43 6.55
CA GLU A 36 30.04 5.57 7.47
C GLU A 36 28.98 6.51 6.90
N VAL A 37 29.40 7.59 6.22
CA VAL A 37 28.47 8.49 5.53
C VAL A 37 27.73 7.77 4.39
N ILE A 38 28.44 6.98 3.59
CA ILE A 38 27.84 6.14 2.55
C ILE A 38 26.83 5.16 3.13
N GLN A 39 27.16 4.50 4.25
CA GLN A 39 26.22 3.61 4.94
C GLN A 39 24.96 4.35 5.43
N ASN A 40 25.10 5.60 5.88
CA ASN A 40 23.95 6.42 6.25
C ASN A 40 23.08 6.81 5.05
N ILE A 41 23.68 7.10 3.88
CA ILE A 41 22.93 7.36 2.66
C ILE A 41 22.13 6.11 2.26
N GLN A 42 22.76 4.93 2.28
CA GLN A 42 22.09 3.65 2.01
C GLN A 42 20.96 3.35 3.00
N GLU A 43 21.15 3.67 4.28
CA GLU A 43 20.11 3.57 5.31
C GLU A 43 18.93 4.50 5.02
N TYR A 44 19.19 5.73 4.58
CA TYR A 44 18.14 6.66 4.18
C TYR A 44 17.39 6.17 2.95
N ASP A 45 18.10 5.67 1.92
CA ASP A 45 17.47 5.09 0.73
C ASP A 45 16.53 3.92 1.08
N SER A 46 16.94 3.02 1.98
CA SER A 46 16.11 1.91 2.46
C SER A 46 14.91 2.36 3.32
N LYS A 47 15.08 3.38 4.17
CA LYS A 47 13.97 3.97 4.94
C LYS A 47 12.97 4.67 4.04
N ILE A 48 13.45 5.35 3.00
CA ILE A 48 12.60 5.96 1.98
C ILE A 48 11.80 4.86 1.27
N GLU A 49 12.41 3.73 0.89
CA GLU A 49 11.73 2.55 0.29
C GLU A 49 10.60 2.03 1.16
N THR A 50 10.92 1.73 2.42
CA THR A 50 9.92 1.25 3.37
C THR A 50 8.76 2.25 3.55
N ASN A 51 9.05 3.55 3.55
CA ASN A 51 8.03 4.59 3.70
C ASN A 51 7.20 4.77 2.42
N MET A 52 7.78 4.64 1.23
CA MET A 52 7.05 4.69 -0.03
C MET A 52 6.11 3.49 -0.20
N ASP A 53 6.52 2.30 0.23
CA ASP A 53 5.65 1.11 0.23
C ASP A 53 4.43 1.33 1.13
N LYS A 54 4.65 1.85 2.34
CA LYS A 54 3.55 2.23 3.24
C LYS A 54 2.66 3.32 2.64
N LEU A 55 3.26 4.31 1.97
CA LEU A 55 2.54 5.39 1.31
C LEU A 55 1.61 4.85 0.20
N ASN A 56 2.11 3.94 -0.63
CA ASN A 56 1.32 3.29 -1.67
C ASN A 56 0.17 2.47 -1.08
N LYS A 57 0.45 1.69 -0.03
CA LYS A 57 -0.59 0.94 0.69
C LYS A 57 -1.66 1.86 1.28
N TYR A 58 -1.30 3.00 1.85
CA TYR A 58 -2.28 3.97 2.34
C TYR A 58 -3.09 4.60 1.20
N LYS A 59 -2.46 4.92 0.06
CA LYS A 59 -3.20 5.41 -1.12
C LYS A 59 -4.22 4.40 -1.62
N GLU A 60 -3.87 3.12 -1.68
CA GLU A 60 -4.80 2.04 -2.05
C GLU A 60 -5.97 1.93 -1.07
N GLN A 61 -5.68 1.94 0.25
CA GLN A 61 -6.71 1.87 1.28
C GLN A 61 -7.64 3.09 1.29
N ILE A 62 -7.10 4.28 1.05
CA ILE A 62 -7.88 5.51 0.92
C ILE A 62 -8.81 5.40 -0.29
N LEU A 63 -8.30 4.97 -1.45
CA LEU A 63 -9.10 4.78 -2.66
C LEU A 63 -10.22 3.77 -2.46
N GLU A 64 -9.94 2.65 -1.78
CA GLU A 64 -10.96 1.64 -1.43
C GLU A 64 -12.05 2.27 -0.56
N LYS A 65 -11.68 3.01 0.50
CA LYS A 65 -12.64 3.67 1.40
C LYS A 65 -13.44 4.78 0.70
N GLU A 66 -12.83 5.56 -0.18
CA GLU A 66 -13.54 6.58 -0.96
C GLU A 66 -14.60 5.94 -1.87
N ASN A 67 -14.29 4.79 -2.48
CA ASN A 67 -15.26 4.02 -3.26
C ASN A 67 -16.38 3.46 -2.37
N GLU A 68 -16.06 2.95 -1.17
CA GLU A 68 -17.07 2.50 -0.20
C GLU A 68 -17.99 3.64 0.26
N ILE A 69 -17.43 4.83 0.57
CA ILE A 69 -18.22 6.01 0.95
C ILE A 69 -19.19 6.36 -0.18
N LYS A 70 -18.69 6.45 -1.41
CA LYS A 70 -19.52 6.79 -2.57
C LYS A 70 -20.63 5.78 -2.82
N ALA A 71 -20.36 4.49 -2.68
CA ALA A 71 -21.37 3.44 -2.81
C ALA A 71 -22.44 3.56 -1.71
N ASN A 72 -22.01 3.76 -0.45
CA ASN A 72 -22.92 3.92 0.68
C ASN A 72 -23.78 5.18 0.57
N GLU A 73 -23.23 6.30 0.10
CA GLU A 73 -23.98 7.55 -0.14
C GLU A 73 -25.12 7.34 -1.14
N GLN A 74 -24.86 6.61 -2.23
CA GLN A 74 -25.88 6.25 -3.22
C GLN A 74 -26.96 5.35 -2.61
N GLU A 75 -26.59 4.36 -1.80
CA GLU A 75 -27.56 3.50 -1.11
C GLU A 75 -28.43 4.28 -0.11
N VAL A 76 -27.83 5.20 0.65
CA VAL A 76 -28.54 6.08 1.58
C VAL A 76 -29.51 6.99 0.83
N GLU A 77 -29.11 7.56 -0.30
CA GLU A 77 -29.98 8.41 -1.12
C GLU A 77 -31.19 7.62 -1.68
N ILE A 78 -30.95 6.40 -2.17
CA ILE A 78 -32.01 5.48 -2.63
C ILE A 78 -32.93 5.10 -1.46
N ALA A 79 -32.37 4.80 -0.29
CA ALA A 79 -33.15 4.44 0.89
C ALA A 79 -34.04 5.60 1.36
N LYS A 80 -33.50 6.83 1.38
CA LYS A 80 -34.25 8.05 1.72
C LYS A 80 -35.41 8.29 0.75
N LYS A 81 -35.16 8.21 -0.55
CA LYS A 81 -36.22 8.38 -1.57
C LYS A 81 -37.32 7.32 -1.44
N ASN A 82 -36.96 6.06 -1.20
CA ASN A 82 -37.94 4.99 -0.98
C ASN A 82 -38.73 5.18 0.31
N LEU A 83 -38.09 5.73 1.35
CA LEU A 83 -38.75 6.02 2.62
C LEU A 83 -39.75 7.16 2.47
N GLU A 84 -39.37 8.24 1.78
CA GLU A 84 -40.24 9.38 1.46
C GLU A 84 -41.47 8.95 0.66
N GLN A 85 -41.27 8.16 -0.41
CA GLN A 85 -42.39 7.61 -1.19
C GLN A 85 -43.34 6.74 -0.34
N LYS A 86 -42.80 5.93 0.58
CA LYS A 86 -43.63 5.12 1.48
C LYS A 86 -44.39 5.96 2.49
N ASP A 87 -43.79 7.02 3.01
CA ASP A 87 -44.43 7.95 3.95
C ASP A 87 -45.51 8.79 3.28
N GLU A 88 -45.29 9.21 2.02
CA GLU A 88 -46.29 9.86 1.18
C GLU A 88 -47.48 8.94 0.89
N LEU A 89 -47.23 7.70 0.43
CA LEU A 89 -48.28 6.71 0.17
C LEU A 89 -49.08 6.39 1.44
N LEU A 90 -48.41 6.29 2.59
CA LEU A 90 -49.06 6.12 3.87
C LEU A 90 -49.92 7.34 4.22
N SER A 91 -49.40 8.55 4.04
CA SER A 91 -50.09 9.80 4.29
C SER A 91 -51.29 9.99 3.36
N GLU A 92 -51.18 9.62 2.09
CA GLU A 92 -52.26 9.63 1.11
C GLU A 92 -53.33 8.60 1.49
N ARG A 93 -52.97 7.37 1.86
CA ARG A 93 -53.92 6.37 2.38
C ARG A 93 -54.64 6.88 3.62
N LEU A 94 -53.92 7.45 4.59
CA LEU A 94 -54.50 8.05 5.79
C LEU A 94 -55.43 9.21 5.44
N ARG A 95 -55.05 10.07 4.48
CA ARG A 95 -55.87 11.18 4.00
C ARG A 95 -57.09 10.72 3.25
N ASN A 96 -57.03 9.72 2.38
CA ASN A 96 -58.18 9.18 1.65
C ASN A 96 -59.16 8.49 2.61
N VAL A 97 -58.65 7.81 3.64
CA VAL A 97 -59.47 7.34 4.77
C VAL A 97 -60.14 8.52 5.51
N HIS A 98 -59.51 9.69 5.52
CA HIS A 98 -60.02 10.91 6.17
C HIS A 98 -60.89 11.81 5.26
N MET A 99 -60.72 11.74 3.93
CA MET A 99 -61.30 12.67 2.93
C MET A 99 -62.52 12.10 2.20
N ASP A 100 -62.77 10.79 2.25
CA ASP A 100 -64.04 10.20 1.78
C ASP A 100 -65.26 10.61 2.67
N GLY A 101 -65.04 11.51 3.63
CA GLY A 101 -66.07 12.39 4.17
C GLY A 101 -65.42 13.61 4.81
N GLY A 102 -65.54 14.79 4.21
CA GLY A 102 -65.06 16.08 4.73
C GLY A 102 -65.77 16.56 6.01
N PHE A 103 -65.81 15.71 7.02
CA PHE A 103 -66.28 15.94 8.39
C PHE A 103 -65.30 15.23 9.32
N GLU A 104 -65.26 15.52 10.62
CA GLU A 104 -64.62 14.62 11.58
C GLU A 104 -65.24 13.21 11.42
N VAL A 105 -64.58 12.33 10.67
CA VAL A 105 -64.96 10.92 10.50
C VAL A 105 -64.10 10.12 11.45
N THR A 106 -64.62 9.94 12.65
CA THR A 106 -64.13 8.90 13.55
C THR A 106 -64.52 7.53 12.99
N PRO A 107 -63.83 6.43 13.38
CA PRO A 107 -64.21 5.06 13.00
C PRO A 107 -65.71 4.75 13.18
N LEU A 108 -66.39 5.48 14.07
CA LEU A 108 -67.82 5.39 14.36
C LEU A 108 -68.73 5.89 13.22
N LYS A 109 -68.36 6.92 12.45
CA LYS A 109 -69.16 7.39 11.29
C LYS A 109 -68.97 6.50 10.06
N TYR A 110 -67.80 5.90 9.92
CA TYR A 110 -67.54 4.89 8.89
C TYR A 110 -68.41 3.65 9.12
N LEU A 111 -68.53 3.24 10.39
CA LEU A 111 -69.46 2.22 10.83
C LEU A 111 -70.91 2.59 10.45
N GLU A 112 -71.34 3.84 10.63
CA GLU A 112 -72.71 4.29 10.31
C GLU A 112 -73.06 4.20 8.81
N ALA A 113 -72.12 4.57 7.91
CA ALA A 113 -72.28 4.42 6.46
C ALA A 113 -72.18 2.96 5.97
N PHE A 114 -71.47 2.10 6.70
CA PHE A 114 -71.37 0.67 6.43
C PHE A 114 -72.55 -0.14 6.99
N PHE A 115 -73.10 0.28 8.15
CA PHE A 115 -74.26 -0.34 8.80
C PHE A 115 -75.56 -0.08 8.02
N THR A 116 -75.59 0.95 7.19
CA THR A 116 -76.68 1.21 6.23
C THR A 116 -76.60 0.32 4.99
N SER A 117 -75.46 -0.34 4.72
CA SER A 117 -75.29 -1.32 3.65
C SER A 117 -75.24 -2.77 4.16
N GLY A 118 -76.35 -3.28 4.69
CA GLY A 118 -76.80 -4.68 4.65
C GLY A 118 -75.93 -5.87 5.11
N ASN A 119 -74.61 -5.78 5.35
CA ASN A 119 -73.79 -6.91 5.80
C ASN A 119 -72.66 -6.48 6.75
N ILE A 120 -72.93 -6.61 8.05
CA ILE A 120 -72.07 -6.17 9.15
C ILE A 120 -70.76 -6.99 9.23
N MET A 121 -70.79 -8.25 8.81
CA MET A 121 -69.62 -9.13 8.88
C MET A 121 -68.54 -8.71 7.88
N ASP A 122 -68.95 -8.41 6.64
CA ASP A 122 -68.06 -7.89 5.59
C ASP A 122 -67.44 -6.53 5.98
N ALA A 123 -68.18 -5.72 6.74
CA ALA A 123 -67.70 -4.44 7.26
C ALA A 123 -66.57 -4.62 8.29
N VAL A 124 -66.75 -5.55 9.24
CA VAL A 124 -65.78 -5.85 10.29
C VAL A 124 -64.50 -6.43 9.69
N GLU A 125 -64.62 -7.34 8.72
CA GLU A 125 -63.46 -7.93 8.03
C GLU A 125 -62.65 -6.87 7.27
N LYS A 126 -63.32 -5.96 6.55
CA LYS A 126 -62.64 -4.87 5.82
C LYS A 126 -61.91 -3.91 6.76
N VAL A 127 -62.50 -3.56 7.90
CA VAL A 127 -61.85 -2.70 8.91
C VAL A 127 -60.62 -3.39 9.53
N GLN A 128 -60.71 -4.69 9.80
CA GLN A 128 -59.58 -5.46 10.30
C GLN A 128 -58.43 -5.54 9.29
N VAL A 129 -58.73 -5.76 8.01
CA VAL A 129 -57.72 -5.77 6.93
C VAL A 129 -57.02 -4.42 6.82
N ILE A 130 -57.76 -3.31 6.82
CA ILE A 130 -57.18 -1.96 6.77
C ILE A 130 -56.29 -1.69 8.00
N SER A 131 -56.76 -2.05 9.20
CA SER A 131 -55.98 -1.88 10.44
C SER A 131 -54.68 -2.69 10.43
N GLN A 132 -54.72 -3.94 9.95
CA GLN A 132 -53.53 -4.76 9.79
C GLN A 132 -52.56 -4.19 8.76
N MET A 133 -53.07 -3.68 7.63
CA MET A 133 -52.26 -3.04 6.60
C MET A 133 -51.54 -1.80 7.12
N CYS A 134 -52.25 -0.90 7.82
CA CYS A 134 -51.65 0.28 8.44
C CYS A 134 -50.56 -0.07 9.47
N LYS A 135 -50.76 -1.13 10.27
CA LYS A 135 -49.74 -1.63 11.21
C LYS A 135 -48.50 -2.15 10.48
N SER A 136 -48.68 -2.89 9.40
CA SER A 136 -47.58 -3.42 8.58
C SER A 136 -46.79 -2.28 7.92
N ASP A 137 -47.48 -1.29 7.36
CA ASP A 137 -46.84 -0.14 6.70
C ASP A 137 -46.00 0.67 7.72
N LYS A 138 -46.56 0.96 8.90
CA LYS A 138 -45.83 1.62 9.98
C LYS A 138 -44.58 0.83 10.41
N LYS A 139 -44.68 -0.50 10.49
CA LYS A 139 -43.53 -1.36 10.81
C LYS A 139 -42.42 -1.24 9.76
N LEU A 140 -42.78 -1.28 8.47
CA LEU A 140 -41.82 -1.14 7.37
C LEU A 140 -41.12 0.22 7.37
N VAL A 141 -41.83 1.30 7.71
CA VAL A 141 -41.24 2.64 7.85
C VAL A 141 -40.22 2.68 9.00
N ILE A 142 -40.54 2.08 10.15
CA ILE A 142 -39.62 1.99 11.30
C ILE A 142 -38.37 1.17 10.94
N GLU A 143 -38.52 0.03 10.28
CA GLU A 143 -37.40 -0.81 9.83
C GLU A 143 -36.48 -0.06 8.86
N ALA A 144 -37.06 0.69 7.91
CA ALA A 144 -36.30 1.50 6.97
C ALA A 144 -35.54 2.66 7.66
N LYS A 145 -36.16 3.37 8.62
CA LYS A 145 -35.48 4.38 9.44
C LYS A 145 -34.30 3.80 10.22
N ASN A 146 -34.47 2.62 10.80
CA ASN A 146 -33.38 1.94 11.52
C ASN A 146 -32.24 1.52 10.59
N ALA A 147 -32.55 1.10 9.36
CA ALA A 147 -31.54 0.76 8.35
C ALA A 147 -30.78 2.02 7.89
N GLU A 148 -31.47 3.14 7.66
CA GLU A 148 -30.86 4.43 7.34
C GLU A 148 -29.91 4.89 8.44
N GLN A 149 -30.32 4.81 9.71
CA GLN A 149 -29.47 5.18 10.84
C GLN A 149 -28.19 4.33 10.87
N LYS A 150 -28.29 3.02 10.67
CA LYS A 150 -27.13 2.13 10.60
C LYS A 150 -26.19 2.49 9.45
N LEU A 151 -26.72 2.80 8.28
CA LEU A 151 -25.91 3.23 7.13
C LEU A 151 -25.18 4.55 7.42
N ASN A 152 -25.86 5.53 8.02
CA ASN A 152 -25.23 6.79 8.42
C ASN A 152 -24.13 6.59 9.47
N ASP A 153 -24.34 5.71 10.46
CA ASP A 153 -23.33 5.39 11.48
C ASP A 153 -22.11 4.69 10.88
N MET A 154 -22.34 3.79 9.90
CA MET A 154 -21.27 3.14 9.13
C MET A 154 -20.49 4.17 8.29
N GLN A 155 -21.18 5.08 7.61
CA GLN A 155 -20.53 6.15 6.83
C GLN A 155 -19.62 7.00 7.71
N LYS A 156 -20.09 7.46 8.87
CA LYS A 156 -19.27 8.22 9.84
C LYS A 156 -18.04 7.45 10.30
N LYS A 157 -18.16 6.14 10.49
CA LYS A 157 -17.03 5.29 10.87
C LYS A 157 -15.99 5.23 9.74
N ILE A 158 -16.41 5.00 8.51
CA ILE A 158 -15.52 4.95 7.34
C ILE A 158 -14.86 6.31 7.11
N GLU A 159 -15.59 7.43 7.23
CA GLU A 159 -15.03 8.78 7.14
C GLU A 159 -13.97 9.04 8.20
N LYS A 160 -14.19 8.59 9.45
CA LYS A 160 -13.21 8.70 10.53
C LYS A 160 -11.94 7.92 10.21
N GLU A 161 -12.08 6.67 9.76
CA GLU A 161 -10.95 5.82 9.38
C GLU A 161 -10.20 6.42 8.17
N ASN A 162 -10.91 6.95 7.17
CA ASN A 162 -10.31 7.60 6.01
C ASN A 162 -9.51 8.84 6.41
N LYS A 163 -10.04 9.65 7.34
CA LYS A 163 -9.33 10.82 7.88
C LYS A 163 -8.04 10.43 8.63
N GLU A 164 -8.05 9.31 9.34
CA GLU A 164 -6.87 8.79 10.02
C GLU A 164 -5.82 8.29 9.01
N LEU A 165 -6.23 7.56 7.98
CA LEU A 165 -5.35 7.15 6.89
C LEU A 165 -4.73 8.36 6.17
N GLN A 166 -5.52 9.40 5.90
CA GLN A 166 -5.03 10.64 5.29
C GLN A 166 -3.97 11.31 6.17
N LYS A 167 -4.18 11.37 7.49
CA LYS A 167 -3.19 11.91 8.43
C LYS A 167 -1.90 11.09 8.40
N ASN A 168 -1.99 9.77 8.41
CA ASN A 168 -0.83 8.88 8.35
C ASN A 168 -0.07 9.01 7.01
N LYS A 169 -0.80 9.18 5.90
CA LYS A 169 -0.24 9.48 4.58
C LYS A 169 0.57 10.77 4.61
N ASP A 170 -0.01 11.86 5.13
CA ASP A 170 0.65 13.18 5.18
C ASP A 170 1.90 13.16 6.08
N GLU A 171 1.86 12.41 7.18
CA GLU A 171 3.00 12.21 8.07
C GLU A 171 4.14 11.44 7.38
N ILE A 172 3.83 10.38 6.64
CA ILE A 172 4.83 9.63 5.86
C ILE A 172 5.43 10.49 4.75
N GLU A 173 4.62 11.26 4.03
CA GLU A 173 5.12 12.19 2.99
C GLU A 173 6.09 13.22 3.57
N LYS A 174 5.79 13.75 4.77
CA LYS A 174 6.71 14.64 5.49
C LYS A 174 8.02 13.93 5.88
N ASN A 175 7.93 12.70 6.40
CA ASN A 175 9.10 11.91 6.80
C ASN A 175 9.99 11.58 5.60
N ILE A 176 9.41 11.24 4.44
CA ILE A 176 10.16 11.01 3.20
C ILE A 176 10.93 12.27 2.81
N LYS A 177 10.26 13.42 2.80
CA LYS A 177 10.90 14.69 2.46
C LYS A 177 12.06 15.04 3.39
N GLU A 178 11.89 14.84 4.70
CA GLU A 178 12.96 15.09 5.68
C GLU A 178 14.16 14.16 5.47
N LEU A 179 13.92 12.88 5.16
CA LEU A 179 14.99 11.93 4.81
C LEU A 179 15.71 12.33 3.52
N GLU A 180 14.98 12.80 2.50
CA GLU A 180 15.56 13.29 1.24
C GLU A 180 16.44 14.52 1.46
N ASP A 181 15.97 15.49 2.26
CA ASP A 181 16.73 16.70 2.59
C ASP A 181 18.02 16.36 3.35
N GLN A 182 17.95 15.45 4.34
CA GLN A 182 19.14 14.96 5.06
C GLN A 182 20.08 14.18 4.15
N LYS A 183 19.54 13.31 3.29
CA LYS A 183 20.31 12.53 2.32
C LYS A 183 21.08 13.44 1.37
N LYS A 184 20.46 14.50 0.87
CA LYS A 184 21.09 15.45 -0.05
C LYS A 184 22.37 16.06 0.55
N GLN A 185 22.34 16.46 1.82
CA GLN A 185 23.52 17.01 2.50
C GLN A 185 24.66 15.99 2.61
N LEU A 186 24.33 14.73 2.88
CA LEU A 186 25.34 13.66 2.94
C LEU A 186 25.94 13.35 1.57
N VAL A 187 25.14 13.38 0.51
CA VAL A 187 25.61 13.19 -0.86
C VAL A 187 26.57 14.30 -1.27
N GLU A 188 26.23 15.56 -0.99
CA GLU A 188 27.11 16.71 -1.23
C GLU A 188 28.43 16.54 -0.45
N TYR A 189 28.38 16.14 0.82
CA TYR A 189 29.58 15.87 1.62
C TYR A 189 30.46 14.77 1.01
N VAL A 190 29.88 13.65 0.56
CA VAL A 190 30.64 12.57 -0.08
C VAL A 190 31.27 13.05 -1.39
N GLN A 191 30.56 13.82 -2.21
CA GLN A 191 31.10 14.35 -3.47
C GLN A 191 32.27 15.32 -3.24
N GLU A 192 32.24 16.11 -2.16
CA GLU A 192 33.31 17.06 -1.82
C GLU A 192 34.52 16.42 -1.13
N ASN A 193 34.32 15.32 -0.39
CA ASN A 193 35.33 14.74 0.51
C ASN A 193 35.80 13.34 0.13
N SER A 194 35.09 12.64 -0.75
CA SER A 194 35.70 11.49 -1.40
C SER A 194 36.75 12.01 -2.36
N ASP A 195 37.98 11.50 -2.23
CA ASP A 195 38.86 11.43 -3.38
C ASP A 195 38.07 10.64 -4.40
N ILE A 196 37.39 11.36 -5.29
CA ILE A 196 36.76 10.77 -6.44
C ILE A 196 37.96 10.19 -7.17
N LEU A 197 38.25 8.92 -6.94
CA LEU A 197 38.71 8.07 -8.00
C LEU A 197 37.59 8.22 -9.01
N VAL A 198 37.71 9.24 -9.87
CA VAL A 198 36.99 9.43 -11.12
C VAL A 198 37.51 8.30 -11.97
N ASP A 199 37.09 7.11 -11.54
CA ASP A 199 37.19 5.83 -12.17
C ASP A 199 36.36 5.83 -13.45
N SER A 200 35.59 6.91 -13.68
CA SER A 200 34.61 7.10 -14.74
C SER A 200 35.23 7.06 -16.13
N THR A 201 36.54 6.81 -16.23
CA THR A 201 37.28 6.61 -17.48
C THR A 201 38.12 5.34 -17.58
N SER A 202 38.10 4.40 -16.61
CA SER A 202 38.68 3.08 -16.88
C SER A 202 37.68 2.30 -17.70
N SER A 203 37.89 2.27 -19.03
CA SER A 203 38.76 1.23 -19.59
C SER A 203 38.34 -0.09 -18.98
N ILE A 204 37.33 -0.72 -19.58
CA ILE A 204 36.95 -2.14 -19.43
C ILE A 204 37.94 -2.81 -18.49
N ILE A 205 37.72 -2.74 -17.16
CA ILE A 205 38.64 -3.39 -16.24
C ILE A 205 38.55 -4.85 -16.67
N PRO A 206 39.65 -5.46 -17.16
CA PRO A 206 39.59 -6.85 -17.57
C PRO A 206 39.34 -7.63 -16.30
N ILE A 207 38.07 -7.93 -16.00
CA ILE A 207 37.70 -8.78 -14.88
C ILE A 207 38.30 -10.13 -15.25
N THR A 208 39.38 -10.48 -14.55
CA THR A 208 40.01 -11.78 -14.73
C THR A 208 39.17 -12.77 -13.95
N LEU A 209 38.13 -13.28 -14.61
CA LEU A 209 37.27 -14.27 -13.98
C LEU A 209 38.06 -15.58 -13.81
N PRO A 210 37.94 -16.25 -12.64
CA PRO A 210 38.50 -17.58 -12.43
C PRO A 210 38.07 -18.55 -13.53
N SER A 211 38.97 -19.45 -13.94
CA SER A 211 38.70 -20.40 -15.02
C SER A 211 37.61 -21.43 -14.68
N ASP A 212 37.35 -21.63 -13.38
CA ASP A 212 36.37 -22.56 -12.81
C ASP A 212 35.00 -21.92 -12.50
N ILE A 213 34.78 -20.67 -12.91
CA ILE A 213 33.47 -20.01 -12.79
C ILE A 213 32.41 -20.70 -13.67
N SER A 214 31.17 -20.83 -13.17
CA SER A 214 30.05 -21.33 -13.97
C SER A 214 29.71 -20.39 -15.13
N ASP A 215 29.09 -20.93 -16.18
CA ASP A 215 28.69 -20.17 -17.36
C ASP A 215 27.62 -19.13 -17.01
N GLU A 216 26.69 -19.45 -16.10
CA GLU A 216 25.66 -18.55 -15.59
C GLU A 216 26.27 -17.37 -14.84
N ALA A 217 27.20 -17.63 -13.91
CA ALA A 217 27.88 -16.57 -13.18
C ALA A 217 28.66 -15.65 -14.12
N ARG A 218 29.35 -16.22 -15.11
CA ARG A 218 30.07 -15.46 -16.14
C ARG A 218 29.11 -14.58 -16.95
N ALA A 219 27.95 -15.10 -17.32
CA ALA A 219 26.94 -14.36 -18.07
C ALA A 219 26.34 -13.21 -17.25
N ILE A 220 25.99 -13.44 -15.98
CA ILE A 220 25.46 -12.41 -15.07
C ILE A 220 26.47 -11.29 -14.87
N ILE A 221 27.74 -11.62 -14.62
CA ILE A 221 28.79 -10.61 -14.42
C ILE A 221 28.99 -9.80 -15.70
N LYS A 222 29.04 -10.46 -16.86
CA LYS A 222 29.17 -9.77 -18.15
C LYS A 222 27.99 -8.86 -18.45
N GLU A 223 26.78 -9.26 -18.05
CA GLU A 223 25.60 -8.40 -18.16
C GLU A 223 25.73 -7.17 -17.26
N ALA A 224 26.09 -7.37 -16.00
CA ALA A 224 26.26 -6.29 -15.02
C ALA A 224 27.31 -5.25 -15.46
N GLN A 225 28.40 -5.69 -16.10
CA GLN A 225 29.45 -4.80 -16.62
C GLN A 225 28.95 -3.78 -17.65
N LYS A 226 27.89 -4.09 -18.41
CA LYS A 226 27.33 -3.16 -19.41
C LYS A 226 26.77 -1.89 -18.78
N TYR A 227 26.46 -1.93 -17.49
CA TYR A 227 25.79 -0.85 -16.78
C TYR A 227 26.76 -0.01 -15.95
N LEU A 228 28.06 -0.27 -15.98
CA LEU A 228 29.05 0.58 -15.34
C LEU A 228 28.93 2.03 -15.83
N GLY A 229 28.91 2.97 -14.89
CA GLY A 229 28.72 4.40 -15.15
C GLY A 229 27.26 4.86 -15.23
N ILE A 230 26.28 3.96 -15.25
CA ILE A 230 24.86 4.35 -15.17
C ILE A 230 24.58 4.99 -13.80
N PRO A 231 23.92 6.16 -13.74
CA PRO A 231 23.60 6.82 -12.48
C PRO A 231 22.75 5.95 -11.57
N TYR A 232 23.01 6.04 -10.26
CA TYR A 232 22.10 5.48 -9.27
C TYR A 232 20.76 6.19 -9.36
N LEU A 233 19.69 5.42 -9.45
CA LEU A 233 18.31 5.89 -9.37
C LEU A 233 17.60 5.05 -8.31
N TRP A 234 17.17 5.70 -7.24
CA TRP A 234 16.38 5.06 -6.20
C TRP A 234 15.12 4.43 -6.81
N GLY A 235 14.80 3.19 -6.44
CA GLY A 235 13.68 2.46 -7.05
C GLY A 235 13.94 1.99 -8.49
N GLY A 236 15.07 2.37 -9.08
CA GLY A 236 15.44 2.08 -10.46
C GLY A 236 15.72 0.61 -10.73
N THR A 237 15.10 0.08 -11.78
CA THR A 237 15.19 -1.33 -12.19
C THR A 237 15.52 -1.48 -13.68
N THR A 238 15.99 -0.41 -14.34
CA THR A 238 16.20 -0.39 -15.79
C THR A 238 17.49 0.36 -16.15
N PRO A 239 18.00 0.23 -17.38
CA PRO A 239 19.21 0.95 -17.80
C PRO A 239 19.14 2.47 -17.76
N ASP A 240 17.96 3.07 -17.59
CA ASP A 240 17.81 4.53 -17.36
C ASP A 240 18.29 4.94 -15.94
N GLY A 241 18.46 3.97 -15.05
CA GLY A 241 18.96 4.15 -13.70
C GLY A 241 18.64 2.96 -12.81
N PHE A 242 19.58 2.58 -11.96
CA PHE A 242 19.45 1.43 -11.06
C PHE A 242 19.63 1.82 -9.59
N ASP A 243 18.93 1.15 -8.69
CA ASP A 243 19.39 0.99 -7.31
C ASP A 243 20.08 -0.36 -7.09
N CYS A 244 20.54 -0.61 -5.87
CA CYS A 244 21.38 -1.77 -5.56
C CYS A 244 20.70 -3.09 -5.91
N SER A 245 19.50 -3.33 -5.40
CA SER A 245 18.76 -4.57 -5.60
C SER A 245 18.05 -4.63 -6.95
N GLY A 246 17.67 -3.50 -7.54
CA GLY A 246 17.14 -3.39 -8.89
C GLY A 246 18.18 -3.75 -9.95
N LEU A 247 19.45 -3.37 -9.77
CA LEU A 247 20.54 -3.85 -10.61
C LEU A 247 20.68 -5.37 -10.52
N MET A 248 20.70 -5.93 -9.30
CA MET A 248 20.80 -7.38 -9.11
C MET A 248 19.63 -8.10 -9.77
N GLN A 249 18.40 -7.63 -9.55
CA GLN A 249 17.21 -8.21 -10.14
C GLN A 249 17.30 -8.23 -11.66
N TYR A 250 17.73 -7.11 -12.26
CA TYR A 250 17.85 -6.99 -13.71
C TYR A 250 18.88 -7.95 -14.29
N VAL A 251 20.08 -8.03 -13.70
CA VAL A 251 21.17 -8.87 -14.25
C VAL A 251 20.91 -10.36 -14.07
N PHE A 252 20.30 -10.78 -12.96
CA PHE A 252 19.89 -12.18 -12.76
C PHE A 252 18.73 -12.57 -13.70
N ASN A 253 17.77 -11.67 -13.90
CA ASN A 253 16.67 -11.89 -14.83
C ASN A 253 17.14 -12.05 -16.29
N SER A 254 18.29 -11.48 -16.67
CA SER A 254 18.88 -11.69 -17.99
C SER A 254 19.22 -13.17 -18.28
N GLN A 255 19.42 -13.97 -17.23
CA GLN A 255 19.64 -15.41 -17.30
C GLN A 255 18.39 -16.21 -16.89
N GLY A 256 17.22 -15.57 -16.81
CA GLY A 256 15.95 -16.20 -16.43
C GLY A 256 15.84 -16.52 -14.93
N ILE A 257 16.66 -15.90 -14.08
CA ILE A 257 16.63 -16.11 -12.62
C ILE A 257 15.89 -14.94 -11.98
N GLU A 258 14.69 -15.20 -11.49
CA GLU A 258 13.89 -14.21 -10.78
C GLU A 258 14.34 -14.14 -9.31
N ILE A 259 14.76 -12.95 -8.88
CA ILE A 259 15.07 -12.66 -7.47
C ILE A 259 14.18 -11.51 -6.95
N PRO A 260 13.93 -11.45 -5.62
CA PRO A 260 13.11 -10.40 -5.03
C PRO A 260 13.62 -8.99 -5.32
N ARG A 261 12.72 -7.99 -5.28
CA ARG A 261 13.05 -6.59 -5.59
C ARG A 261 13.88 -5.90 -4.50
N VAL A 262 13.71 -6.29 -3.23
CA VAL A 262 14.27 -5.59 -2.06
C VAL A 262 15.54 -6.31 -1.60
N SER A 263 16.60 -5.57 -1.25
CA SER A 263 17.89 -6.14 -0.81
C SER A 263 17.76 -7.08 0.40
N GLN A 264 16.86 -6.77 1.33
CA GLN A 264 16.54 -7.64 2.48
C GLN A 264 15.93 -8.98 2.03
N ASP A 265 15.04 -8.95 1.05
CA ASP A 265 14.40 -10.16 0.54
C ASP A 265 15.38 -10.97 -0.31
N GLN A 266 16.27 -10.31 -1.07
CA GLN A 266 17.38 -10.96 -1.77
C GLN A 266 18.34 -11.66 -0.80
N GLN A 267 18.66 -11.01 0.34
CA GLN A 267 19.45 -11.63 1.40
C GLN A 267 18.76 -12.87 1.98
N SER A 268 17.44 -12.82 2.15
CA SER A 268 16.66 -13.95 2.69
C SER A 268 16.45 -15.06 1.66
N PHE A 269 16.47 -14.71 0.37
CA PHE A 269 16.32 -15.63 -0.75
C PHE A 269 17.60 -16.40 -1.06
N ALA A 270 18.76 -15.75 -0.93
CA ALA A 270 20.06 -16.37 -1.18
C ALA A 270 20.43 -17.39 -0.09
N GLU A 271 21.13 -18.46 -0.47
CA GLU A 271 21.70 -19.42 0.48
C GLU A 271 22.86 -18.76 1.24
N PRO A 272 22.80 -18.61 2.57
CA PRO A 272 23.86 -17.95 3.33
C PRO A 272 25.19 -18.69 3.23
N ILE A 273 26.27 -17.96 2.94
CA ILE A 273 27.64 -18.50 2.87
C ILE A 273 28.62 -17.65 3.68
N ASN A 274 29.76 -18.23 4.06
CA ASN A 274 30.83 -17.44 4.67
C ASN A 274 31.54 -16.58 3.60
N LEU A 275 32.03 -15.40 3.99
CA LEU A 275 32.80 -14.54 3.07
C LEU A 275 34.04 -15.24 2.50
N SER A 276 34.64 -16.17 3.24
CA SER A 276 35.78 -16.98 2.77
C SER A 276 35.41 -17.98 1.67
N GLU A 277 34.12 -18.22 1.43
CA GLU A 277 33.58 -19.17 0.45
C GLU A 277 33.04 -18.46 -0.80
N LEU A 278 33.27 -17.14 -0.91
CA LEU A 278 32.80 -16.31 -2.01
C LEU A 278 33.33 -16.84 -3.35
N LYS A 279 32.39 -16.95 -4.29
CA LYS A 279 32.64 -17.24 -5.70
C LYS A 279 32.02 -16.14 -6.55
N PRO A 280 32.64 -15.76 -7.67
CA PRO A 280 32.03 -14.82 -8.59
C PRO A 280 30.61 -15.25 -8.97
N GLY A 281 29.66 -14.32 -8.91
CA GLY A 281 28.23 -14.60 -9.04
C GLY A 281 27.45 -14.63 -7.71
N ASP A 282 28.14 -14.72 -6.58
CA ASP A 282 27.51 -14.60 -5.26
C ASP A 282 27.10 -13.14 -4.97
N LEU A 283 26.10 -12.96 -4.12
CA LEU A 283 25.67 -11.65 -3.62
C LEU A 283 26.36 -11.33 -2.30
N VAL A 284 26.77 -10.07 -2.14
CA VAL A 284 27.35 -9.53 -0.89
C VAL A 284 26.45 -8.46 -0.29
N PHE A 285 26.37 -8.44 1.04
CA PHE A 285 25.43 -7.64 1.82
C PHE A 285 26.12 -6.90 2.96
N ASN A 286 25.64 -5.70 3.28
CA ASN A 286 26.23 -4.83 4.30
C ASN A 286 25.88 -5.19 5.76
N LYS A 287 24.77 -5.92 5.99
CA LYS A 287 24.25 -6.26 7.34
C LYS A 287 23.86 -7.73 7.43
N SER A 288 23.78 -8.27 8.65
CA SER A 288 23.40 -9.68 8.90
C SER A 288 21.93 -9.96 8.64
N SER A 289 21.11 -8.94 8.78
CA SER A 289 19.67 -8.97 8.61
C SER A 289 19.21 -7.59 8.20
N ASN A 290 18.09 -7.52 7.49
CA ASN A 290 17.53 -6.27 6.96
C ASN A 290 18.59 -5.47 6.19
N SER A 291 19.34 -6.17 5.32
CA SER A 291 20.41 -5.53 4.54
C SER A 291 19.84 -4.39 3.71
N THR A 292 20.51 -3.24 3.78
CA THR A 292 20.12 -2.01 3.08
C THR A 292 20.91 -1.78 1.80
N HIS A 293 21.84 -2.68 1.49
CA HIS A 293 22.67 -2.60 0.30
C HIS A 293 23.19 -3.97 -0.12
N VAL A 294 23.17 -4.22 -1.43
CA VAL A 294 23.62 -5.48 -2.06
C VAL A 294 24.57 -5.19 -3.21
N GLY A 295 25.49 -6.12 -3.49
CA GLY A 295 26.35 -6.10 -4.67
C GLY A 295 26.62 -7.50 -5.20
N LEU A 296 27.06 -7.57 -6.46
CA LEU A 296 27.47 -8.80 -7.13
C LEU A 296 28.96 -9.01 -6.94
N TYR A 297 29.38 -10.08 -6.28
CA TYR A 297 30.81 -10.42 -6.18
C TYR A 297 31.35 -10.87 -7.53
N ILE A 298 32.51 -10.34 -7.92
CA ILE A 298 33.11 -10.57 -9.24
C ILE A 298 34.51 -11.20 -9.18
N GLY A 299 34.96 -11.63 -7.99
CA GLY A 299 36.31 -12.15 -7.75
C GLY A 299 37.30 -11.09 -7.27
N ASP A 300 38.50 -11.52 -6.90
CA ASP A 300 39.64 -10.66 -6.51
C ASP A 300 39.31 -9.58 -5.45
N ASP A 301 38.48 -9.95 -4.47
CA ASP A 301 37.95 -9.03 -3.45
C ASP A 301 37.29 -7.79 -4.08
N LYS A 302 36.53 -7.99 -5.16
CA LYS A 302 35.76 -6.94 -5.83
C LYS A 302 34.30 -7.32 -5.97
N TYR A 303 33.45 -6.30 -5.99
CA TYR A 303 32.03 -6.45 -6.25
C TYR A 303 31.52 -5.28 -7.10
N LEU A 304 30.51 -5.55 -7.91
CA LEU A 304 29.82 -4.58 -8.75
C LEU A 304 28.48 -4.22 -8.10
N HIS A 305 28.19 -2.92 -7.99
CA HIS A 305 26.97 -2.44 -7.34
C HIS A 305 26.52 -1.08 -7.88
N ALA A 306 25.25 -0.74 -7.62
CA ALA A 306 24.74 0.62 -7.64
C ALA A 306 24.75 1.15 -6.17
N PRO A 307 25.73 1.97 -5.78
CA PRO A 307 26.06 2.25 -4.38
C PRO A 307 25.01 3.04 -3.60
N HIS A 308 24.65 4.22 -4.09
CA HIS A 308 23.74 5.16 -3.43
C HIS A 308 23.43 6.35 -4.33
N THR A 309 22.44 7.15 -3.94
CA THR A 309 22.09 8.41 -4.60
C THR A 309 23.32 9.32 -4.81
N GLY A 310 23.49 9.89 -6.01
CA GLY A 310 24.57 10.83 -6.33
C GLY A 310 25.89 10.17 -6.79
N ASP A 311 25.86 8.86 -7.03
CA ASP A 311 26.97 8.05 -7.51
C ASP A 311 26.49 7.16 -8.69
N VAL A 312 27.37 6.35 -9.26
CA VAL A 312 27.11 5.53 -10.45
C VAL A 312 27.34 4.05 -10.16
N VAL A 313 26.78 3.18 -11.00
CA VAL A 313 27.12 1.75 -11.02
C VAL A 313 28.62 1.61 -11.23
N LYS A 314 29.29 0.92 -10.30
CA LYS A 314 30.76 0.84 -10.28
C LYS A 314 31.24 -0.47 -9.66
N ILE A 315 32.55 -0.68 -9.76
CA ILE A 315 33.25 -1.76 -9.06
C ILE A 315 33.92 -1.18 -7.82
N SER A 316 33.72 -1.83 -6.68
CA SER A 316 34.34 -1.48 -5.41
C SER A 316 35.12 -2.66 -4.84
N THR A 317 36.13 -2.35 -4.04
CA THR A 317 36.87 -3.38 -3.28
C THR A 317 36.04 -3.85 -2.10
N LEU A 318 35.92 -5.17 -1.95
CA LEU A 318 35.26 -5.84 -0.85
C LEU A 318 36.11 -5.71 0.42
N SER A 319 35.46 -5.31 1.52
CA SER A 319 36.08 -5.33 2.84
C SER A 319 35.01 -5.59 3.90
N THR A 320 35.42 -6.10 5.05
CA THR A 320 34.50 -6.29 6.19
C THR A 320 33.96 -4.98 6.76
N SER A 321 34.51 -3.83 6.36
CA SER A 321 33.96 -2.51 6.71
C SER A 321 32.77 -2.10 5.85
N ASN A 322 32.66 -2.61 4.60
CA ASN A 322 31.56 -2.25 3.69
C ASN A 322 30.53 -3.38 3.49
N MET A 323 30.98 -4.62 3.35
CA MET A 323 30.17 -5.80 3.08
C MET A 323 30.58 -6.91 4.04
N LYS A 324 29.63 -7.39 4.84
CA LYS A 324 29.91 -8.26 5.98
C LYS A 324 29.33 -9.66 5.83
N TYR A 325 28.41 -9.84 4.89
CA TYR A 325 27.65 -11.07 4.70
C TYR A 325 27.57 -11.41 3.22
N ALA A 326 27.40 -12.68 2.92
CA ALA A 326 27.28 -13.17 1.55
C ALA A 326 26.18 -14.23 1.44
N GLY A 327 25.61 -14.32 0.25
CA GLY A 327 24.61 -15.33 -0.09
C GLY A 327 24.79 -15.79 -1.53
N ARG A 328 24.60 -17.08 -1.75
CA ARG A 328 24.67 -17.72 -3.06
C ARG A 328 23.27 -17.88 -3.66
N VAL A 329 23.09 -17.41 -4.88
CA VAL A 329 21.84 -17.57 -5.64
C VAL A 329 21.94 -18.72 -6.65
N LEU A 330 23.09 -18.85 -7.28
CA LEU A 330 23.35 -19.87 -8.29
C LEU A 330 23.55 -21.23 -7.62
N LYS A 331 22.77 -22.22 -8.04
CA LYS A 331 23.00 -23.59 -7.61
C LYS A 331 24.30 -24.08 -8.22
N VAL A 332 25.12 -24.73 -7.40
CA VAL A 332 26.33 -25.39 -7.88
C VAL A 332 25.89 -26.72 -8.47
N ASP A 333 26.13 -26.92 -9.76
CA ASP A 333 25.94 -28.22 -10.43
C ASP A 333 26.95 -29.26 -9.95
#